data_AF-A0A6L7VYF3-F1
#
_entry.id   AF-A0A6L7VYF3-F1
#
_cell.length_a   1.000
_cell.length_b   1.000
_cell.length_c   1.000
_cell.angle_alpha   90.00
_cell.angle_beta   90.00
_cell.angle_gamma   90.00
#
_symmetry.space_group_name_H-M   'P 1'
#
loop_
_entity.id
_entity.type
_entity.pdbx_description
1 polymer ?
#
loop_
_entity_poly.entity_id
_entity_poly.type
_entity_poly.pdbx_seq_one_letter_code
_entity_poly.pdbx_strand_id
1 'polypeptide(L)'
;MLQFQVAPLKSALYSLRNVLVVIATLAVVIPLDEESVVQSKLDTGGENTTRSSQFKKVASRESALPLRIEDLEIPDEPFARNVAIASWILELDEKKLADWLSQSTEASWEVSQSTRDRIQTLLVQRLATNNPEQALAFALARVDPIRKQLLNTVFSEWGTRDLSTAIEQIKSLDVWAYERLDLLRTIVADNDELNDDDKRQIINDFRFEENLPDHALDSEKRDRVEEPKEEWHKTLKLAQTQPQAYDDLIPIVQVWIDESGISVLDEINDSIANYGHRKKVLTEALNWLAQSQPEQAFDYALKHDVADKELTLHEIVRTWAKYGDAIEALRKVHGLPYSQLRRELESRGTMVWMGIDWKYPFASSRSEPMKLLDNLHQLPASLHEAVSVQAIERLVRTNSPAQAVEMVFQLNEDLQLSAARALVEEWASRDLNACVEWVLSSPDSKDLRNKLFHTLAWKLIDKGERELAFQVGLRQTIPYHGFGLEGDLMRDIASDDLSLALELLPDVREGKTQMNAYVSVAEELFNRGKTDEAIDLGTDLKSNDRYSYYLRLSWPWASSNPAGLLNAIQKFPGARVRSYVARQQIFWNHSTNYFTDSQLQTLETYLNEGDKIFLDENR
;
A
#
# COMPACT_ATOMS: atom_id res chain seq x y z
N MET A 1 12.86 -6.84 -33.47
CA MET A 1 12.44 -5.55 -32.87
C MET A 1 11.13 -5.80 -32.15
N LEU A 2 11.01 -5.36 -30.90
CA LEU A 2 9.91 -5.62 -29.93
C LEU A 2 10.03 -6.91 -29.09
N GLN A 3 11.02 -6.93 -28.22
CA GLN A 3 10.90 -7.53 -26.89
C GLN A 3 11.28 -6.43 -25.87
N PHE A 4 10.28 -5.75 -25.29
CA PHE A 4 10.49 -4.77 -24.22
C PHE A 4 9.80 -5.25 -22.93
N GLN A 5 10.66 -5.60 -21.98
CA GLN A 5 10.63 -5.39 -20.52
C GLN A 5 9.28 -5.48 -19.76
N VAL A 6 9.01 -6.69 -19.24
CA VAL A 6 7.97 -7.01 -18.23
C VAL A 6 8.47 -6.81 -16.77
N ALA A 7 9.77 -6.59 -16.57
CA ALA A 7 10.39 -6.54 -15.24
C ALA A 7 9.99 -5.33 -14.36
N PRO A 8 9.83 -4.09 -14.88
CA PRO A 8 9.49 -2.94 -14.04
C PRO A 8 8.07 -3.02 -13.45
N LEU A 9 7.12 -3.60 -14.22
CA LEU A 9 5.73 -3.77 -13.80
C LEU A 9 5.61 -4.75 -12.62
N LYS A 10 6.42 -5.82 -12.62
CA LYS A 10 6.43 -6.79 -11.52
C LYS A 10 6.92 -6.16 -10.21
N SER A 11 7.97 -5.33 -10.26
CA SER A 11 8.51 -4.67 -9.07
C SER A 11 7.52 -3.68 -8.45
N ALA A 12 6.83 -2.89 -9.29
CA ALA A 12 5.77 -1.97 -8.84
C ALA A 12 4.58 -2.71 -8.19
N LEU A 13 4.18 -3.86 -8.75
CA LEU A 13 3.12 -4.71 -8.19
C LEU A 13 3.53 -5.38 -6.87
N TYR A 14 4.81 -5.71 -6.69
CA TYR A 14 5.33 -6.25 -5.42
C TYR A 14 5.35 -5.21 -4.30
N SER A 15 5.67 -3.95 -4.60
CA SER A 15 5.66 -2.86 -3.61
C SER A 15 4.23 -2.47 -3.20
N LEU A 16 3.29 -2.41 -4.14
CA LEU A 16 1.86 -2.18 -3.88
C LEU A 16 1.24 -3.28 -3.01
N ARG A 17 1.63 -4.53 -3.24
CA ARG A 17 1.21 -5.70 -2.45
C ARG A 17 1.63 -5.60 -0.98
N ASN A 18 2.83 -5.07 -0.68
CA ASN A 18 3.31 -4.99 0.71
C ASN A 18 2.66 -3.83 1.49
N VAL A 19 2.36 -2.71 0.82
CA VAL A 19 1.68 -1.55 1.45
C VAL A 19 0.23 -1.89 1.83
N LEU A 20 -0.50 -2.60 0.97
CA LEU A 20 -1.89 -2.97 1.22
C LEU A 20 -2.08 -3.98 2.37
N VAL A 21 -1.07 -4.83 2.64
CA VAL A 21 -1.08 -5.81 3.74
C VAL A 21 -0.94 -5.16 5.12
N VAL A 22 -0.17 -4.07 5.23
CA VAL A 22 0.00 -3.33 6.49
C VAL A 22 -1.27 -2.57 6.86
N ILE A 23 -1.95 -1.97 5.87
CA ILE A 23 -3.19 -1.19 6.07
C ILE A 23 -4.33 -2.07 6.57
N ALA A 24 -4.49 -3.28 6.03
CA ALA A 24 -5.57 -4.19 6.45
C ALA A 24 -5.34 -4.79 7.86
N THR A 25 -4.08 -4.93 8.29
CA THR A 25 -3.78 -5.45 9.64
C THR A 25 -4.12 -4.41 10.73
N LEU A 26 -3.98 -3.11 10.43
CA LEU A 26 -4.30 -2.02 11.37
C LEU A 26 -5.81 -1.73 11.48
N ALA A 27 -6.59 -1.98 10.43
CA ALA A 27 -8.04 -1.72 10.43
C ALA A 27 -8.86 -2.69 11.30
N VAL A 28 -8.27 -3.81 11.71
CA VAL A 28 -8.99 -4.94 12.33
C VAL A 28 -8.71 -5.07 13.84
N VAL A 29 -7.73 -4.34 14.38
CA VAL A 29 -7.29 -4.40 15.80
C VAL A 29 -7.96 -3.33 16.69
N ILE A 30 -8.83 -2.46 16.14
CA ILE A 30 -9.53 -1.45 16.95
C ILE A 30 -10.75 -2.10 17.63
N PRO A 31 -10.85 -2.11 18.98
CA PRO A 31 -12.06 -2.54 19.65
C PRO A 31 -13.19 -1.55 19.34
N LEU A 32 -14.33 -2.06 18.86
CA LEU A 32 -15.57 -1.29 18.76
C LEU A 32 -16.14 -1.14 20.17
N ASP A 33 -15.85 -0.02 20.82
CA ASP A 33 -16.56 0.41 22.03
C ASP A 33 -17.40 1.66 21.73
N GLU A 34 -18.70 1.49 22.02
CA GLU A 34 -19.78 2.46 22.22
C GLU A 34 -20.30 3.36 21.07
N GLU A 35 -21.43 2.91 20.51
CA GLU A 35 -22.55 3.76 20.06
C GLU A 35 -23.05 4.66 21.22
N SER A 36 -22.46 5.83 21.42
CA SER A 36 -23.20 6.99 21.93
C SER A 36 -22.41 8.26 21.66
N VAL A 37 -22.99 9.22 20.91
CA VAL A 37 -22.82 10.70 21.08
C VAL A 37 -23.39 11.52 19.90
N VAL A 38 -23.59 10.99 18.69
CA VAL A 38 -23.88 11.87 17.53
C VAL A 38 -25.37 12.18 17.26
N GLN A 39 -26.33 11.55 17.94
CA GLN A 39 -27.76 11.81 17.67
C GLN A 39 -28.35 13.13 18.26
N SER A 40 -27.56 14.02 18.89
CA SER A 40 -28.14 15.13 19.69
C SER A 40 -28.20 16.52 19.05
N LYS A 41 -27.92 16.73 17.75
CA LYS A 41 -27.93 18.09 17.17
C LYS A 41 -28.64 18.29 15.81
N LEU A 42 -29.46 17.35 15.37
CA LEU A 42 -30.34 17.56 14.21
C LEU A 42 -31.78 17.18 14.55
N ASP A 43 -32.40 18.00 15.40
CA ASP A 43 -33.86 18.01 15.58
C ASP A 43 -34.38 19.45 15.40
N THR A 44 -34.85 19.74 14.18
CA THR A 44 -35.96 20.67 13.97
C THR A 44 -36.99 20.02 13.05
N GLY A 45 -37.96 19.35 13.67
CA GLY A 45 -39.37 19.33 13.28
C GLY A 45 -39.75 18.65 11.96
N GLY A 46 -40.25 17.41 12.05
CA GLY A 46 -41.05 16.80 10.99
C GLY A 46 -41.50 15.40 11.35
N GLU A 47 -42.76 15.26 11.78
CA GLU A 47 -43.42 13.99 12.04
C GLU A 47 -43.37 13.06 10.80
N ASN A 48 -42.88 11.83 10.96
CA ASN A 48 -43.50 10.68 10.32
C ASN A 48 -43.08 9.35 10.97
N THR A 49 -44.07 8.73 11.60
CA THR A 49 -44.06 7.36 12.12
C THR A 49 -44.03 6.31 11.01
N THR A 50 -43.53 5.12 11.36
CA THR A 50 -43.69 3.79 10.72
C THR A 50 -42.58 3.29 9.79
N ARG A 51 -41.42 2.86 10.33
CA ARG A 51 -40.52 1.90 9.62
C ARG A 51 -39.50 1.11 10.48
N SER A 52 -39.75 0.91 11.78
CA SER A 52 -38.77 0.28 12.70
C SER A 52 -38.89 -1.26 12.88
N SER A 53 -39.77 -1.96 12.16
CA SER A 53 -40.01 -3.40 12.41
C SER A 53 -39.21 -4.41 11.57
N GLN A 54 -38.30 -3.99 10.68
CA GLN A 54 -37.59 -4.92 9.79
C GLN A 54 -36.15 -5.28 10.19
N PHE A 55 -35.52 -4.57 11.13
CA PHE A 55 -34.10 -4.82 11.48
C PHE A 55 -33.85 -5.88 12.56
N LYS A 56 -34.90 -6.45 13.17
CA LYS A 56 -34.75 -7.42 14.29
C LYS A 56 -34.52 -8.89 13.88
N LYS A 57 -34.25 -9.20 12.61
CA LYS A 57 -34.22 -10.59 12.10
C LYS A 57 -32.88 -11.13 11.60
N VAL A 58 -31.75 -10.43 11.80
CA VAL A 58 -30.43 -10.88 11.32
C VAL A 58 -29.59 -11.58 12.40
N ALA A 59 -29.91 -11.44 13.69
CA ALA A 59 -29.09 -11.98 14.79
C ALA A 59 -29.31 -13.48 15.13
N SER A 60 -29.63 -14.35 14.16
CA SER A 60 -29.83 -15.80 14.45
C SER A 60 -29.36 -16.75 13.35
N ARG A 61 -28.19 -16.49 12.75
CA ARG A 61 -27.46 -17.52 11.99
C ARG A 61 -26.25 -17.98 12.79
N GLU A 62 -26.46 -18.96 13.66
CA GLU A 62 -25.40 -19.92 14.02
C GLU A 62 -25.15 -20.82 12.81
N SER A 63 -24.51 -20.30 11.75
CA SER A 63 -23.90 -21.18 10.76
C SER A 63 -22.64 -21.76 11.38
N ALA A 64 -22.55 -23.08 11.48
CA ALA A 64 -21.35 -23.76 11.94
C ALA A 64 -20.16 -23.28 11.11
N LEU A 65 -19.19 -22.63 11.77
CA LEU A 65 -17.97 -22.18 11.12
C LEU A 65 -17.30 -23.38 10.43
N PRO A 66 -16.80 -23.21 9.19
CA PRO A 66 -16.10 -24.28 8.49
C PRO A 66 -14.93 -24.78 9.36
N LEU A 67 -14.90 -26.09 9.58
CA LEU A 67 -13.89 -26.74 10.42
C LEU A 67 -12.58 -26.97 9.66
N ARG A 68 -12.60 -26.88 8.33
CA ARG A 68 -11.45 -27.10 7.45
C ARG A 68 -11.22 -25.93 6.51
N ILE A 69 -9.98 -25.72 6.09
CA ILE A 69 -9.63 -24.63 5.16
C ILE A 69 -10.25 -24.82 3.79
N GLU A 70 -10.43 -26.07 3.37
CA GLU A 70 -11.03 -26.41 2.08
C GLU A 70 -12.52 -26.08 2.05
N ASP A 71 -13.14 -25.93 3.22
CA ASP A 71 -14.53 -25.53 3.38
C ASP A 71 -14.69 -23.99 3.42
N LEU A 72 -13.59 -23.24 3.47
CA LEU A 72 -13.63 -21.78 3.33
C LEU A 72 -13.73 -21.44 1.84
N GLU A 73 -14.72 -20.63 1.48
CA GLU A 73 -14.74 -19.95 0.19
C GLU A 73 -13.64 -18.89 0.16
N ILE A 74 -12.41 -19.33 -0.15
CA ILE A 74 -11.25 -18.46 -0.23
C ILE A 74 -11.21 -17.83 -1.63
N PRO A 75 -11.28 -16.50 -1.75
CA PRO A 75 -11.14 -15.83 -3.03
C PRO A 75 -9.83 -16.19 -3.75
N ASP A 76 -9.89 -16.25 -5.08
CA ASP A 76 -8.70 -16.41 -5.93
C ASP A 76 -7.80 -15.17 -5.87
N GLU A 77 -8.39 -14.00 -5.60
CA GLU A 77 -7.67 -12.74 -5.47
C GLU A 77 -6.86 -12.72 -4.14
N PRO A 78 -5.53 -12.51 -4.19
CA PRO A 78 -4.66 -12.62 -3.02
C PRO A 78 -5.02 -11.73 -1.83
N PHE A 79 -5.54 -10.52 -2.05
CA PHE A 79 -5.90 -9.61 -0.98
C PHE A 79 -7.21 -10.05 -0.28
N ALA A 80 -8.27 -10.31 -1.03
CA ALA A 80 -9.55 -10.81 -0.54
C ALA A 80 -9.37 -12.16 0.18
N ARG A 81 -8.47 -13.01 -0.32
CA ARG A 81 -8.01 -14.22 0.39
C ARG A 81 -7.45 -13.91 1.78
N ASN A 82 -6.55 -12.95 1.90
CA ASN A 82 -5.94 -12.61 3.18
C ASN A 82 -6.96 -12.02 4.17
N VAL A 83 -7.87 -11.15 3.69
CA VAL A 83 -8.93 -10.57 4.51
C VAL A 83 -9.90 -11.65 4.98
N ALA A 84 -10.30 -12.57 4.10
CA ALA A 84 -11.17 -13.69 4.46
C ALA A 84 -10.53 -14.59 5.52
N ILE A 85 -9.24 -14.94 5.34
CA ILE A 85 -8.48 -15.74 6.31
C ILE A 85 -8.38 -15.02 7.66
N ALA A 86 -8.01 -13.73 7.68
CA ALA A 86 -7.86 -12.98 8.92
C ALA A 86 -9.19 -12.82 9.67
N SER A 87 -10.27 -12.50 8.95
CA SER A 87 -11.62 -12.37 9.51
C SER A 87 -12.08 -13.69 10.12
N TRP A 88 -11.88 -14.80 9.41
CA TRP A 88 -12.21 -16.13 9.90
C TRP A 88 -11.41 -16.49 11.17
N ILE A 89 -10.11 -16.21 11.22
CA ILE A 89 -9.26 -16.47 12.40
C ILE A 89 -9.77 -15.73 13.64
N LEU A 90 -10.32 -14.53 13.48
CA LEU A 90 -10.84 -13.73 14.61
C LEU A 90 -12.12 -14.31 15.21
N GLU A 91 -12.89 -15.06 14.42
CA GLU A 91 -14.12 -15.73 14.86
C GLU A 91 -13.86 -17.08 15.55
N LEU A 92 -12.63 -17.59 15.50
CA LEU A 92 -12.26 -18.82 16.16
C LEU A 92 -12.06 -18.61 17.67
N ASP A 93 -12.67 -19.48 18.46
CA ASP A 93 -12.35 -19.61 19.88
C ASP A 93 -10.97 -20.26 20.07
N GLU A 94 -10.40 -20.11 21.27
CA GLU A 94 -9.06 -20.62 21.62
C GLU A 94 -8.91 -22.13 21.36
N LYS A 95 -9.95 -22.91 21.65
CA LYS A 95 -9.92 -24.36 21.46
C LYS A 95 -9.86 -24.70 19.98
N LYS A 96 -10.67 -24.05 19.14
CA LYS A 96 -10.64 -24.22 17.69
C LYS A 96 -9.32 -23.77 17.09
N LEU A 97 -8.74 -22.66 17.56
CA LEU A 97 -7.42 -22.21 17.14
C LEU A 97 -6.36 -23.29 17.39
N ALA A 98 -6.34 -23.86 18.60
CA ALA A 98 -5.42 -24.94 18.97
C ALA A 98 -5.63 -26.22 18.15
N ASP A 99 -6.90 -26.66 18.03
CA ASP A 99 -7.27 -27.85 17.26
C ASP A 99 -6.83 -27.69 15.79
N TRP A 100 -6.98 -26.50 15.23
CA TRP A 100 -6.64 -26.21 13.85
C TRP A 100 -5.13 -26.06 13.63
N LEU A 101 -4.42 -25.43 14.56
CA LEU A 101 -2.96 -25.39 14.54
C LEU A 101 -2.38 -26.80 14.55
N SER A 102 -2.92 -27.71 15.36
CA SER A 102 -2.46 -29.11 15.37
C SER A 102 -2.64 -29.80 14.00
N GLN A 103 -3.78 -29.56 13.33
CA GLN A 103 -4.08 -30.10 12.00
C GLN A 103 -3.24 -29.42 10.89
N SER A 104 -2.81 -28.18 11.08
CA SER A 104 -1.98 -27.43 10.13
C SER A 104 -0.59 -28.02 9.88
N THR A 105 -0.19 -28.95 10.72
CA THR A 105 1.09 -29.63 10.62
C THR A 105 1.07 -30.78 9.60
N GLU A 106 -0.11 -31.22 9.17
CA GLU A 106 -0.27 -32.28 8.18
C GLU A 106 -0.02 -31.75 6.75
N ALA A 107 0.67 -32.55 5.92
CA ALA A 107 1.15 -32.14 4.59
C ALA A 107 0.04 -31.88 3.54
N SER A 108 -1.23 -31.96 3.92
CA SER A 108 -2.37 -32.07 3.01
C SER A 108 -2.94 -30.73 2.49
N TRP A 109 -2.42 -29.57 2.91
CA TRP A 109 -3.01 -28.32 2.43
C TRP A 109 -2.68 -28.08 0.96
N GLU A 110 -3.71 -27.94 0.13
CA GLU A 110 -3.59 -27.59 -1.30
C GLU A 110 -3.19 -26.12 -1.54
N VAL A 111 -2.78 -25.38 -0.50
CA VAL A 111 -2.28 -24.00 -0.62
C VAL A 111 -0.76 -23.95 -0.73
N SER A 112 -0.27 -22.86 -1.31
CA SER A 112 1.19 -22.61 -1.41
C SER A 112 1.84 -22.51 -0.03
N GLN A 113 3.13 -22.88 0.07
CA GLN A 113 3.89 -22.82 1.32
C GLN A 113 3.85 -21.42 1.96
N SER A 114 3.96 -20.35 1.17
CA SER A 114 3.91 -18.97 1.70
C SER A 114 2.54 -18.60 2.28
N THR A 115 1.45 -19.10 1.68
CA THR A 115 0.10 -18.94 2.24
C THR A 115 -0.02 -19.70 3.56
N ARG A 116 0.50 -20.93 3.61
CA ARG A 116 0.52 -21.75 4.82
C ARG A 116 1.28 -21.06 5.95
N ASP A 117 2.48 -20.55 5.65
CA ASP A 117 3.33 -19.85 6.62
C ASP A 117 2.64 -18.61 7.18
N ARG A 118 1.94 -17.85 6.32
CA ARG A 118 1.18 -16.68 6.73
C ARG A 118 0.02 -17.03 7.64
N ILE A 119 -0.77 -18.06 7.30
CA ILE A 119 -1.89 -18.52 8.14
C ILE A 119 -1.38 -18.96 9.51
N GLN A 120 -0.31 -19.76 9.56
CA GLN A 120 0.31 -20.19 10.81
C GLN A 120 0.78 -19.01 11.66
N THR A 121 1.38 -17.99 11.04
CA THR A 121 1.80 -16.78 11.76
C THR A 121 0.61 -16.05 12.37
N LEU A 122 -0.49 -15.88 11.64
CA LEU A 122 -1.70 -15.20 12.15
C LEU A 122 -2.38 -15.98 13.29
N LEU A 123 -2.45 -17.30 13.16
CA LEU A 123 -2.99 -18.17 14.21
C LEU A 123 -2.12 -18.15 15.47
N VAL A 124 -0.80 -18.23 15.32
CA VAL A 124 0.14 -18.16 16.44
C VAL A 124 0.11 -16.78 17.09
N GLN A 125 -0.02 -15.70 16.31
CA GLN A 125 -0.20 -14.36 16.84
C GLN A 125 -1.45 -14.29 17.72
N ARG A 126 -2.61 -14.68 17.18
CA ARG A 126 -3.88 -14.67 17.92
C ARG A 126 -3.83 -15.57 19.16
N LEU A 127 -3.23 -16.75 19.03
CA LEU A 127 -3.07 -17.67 20.14
C LEU A 127 -2.12 -17.09 21.19
N ALA A 128 -1.03 -16.43 20.82
CA ALA A 128 -0.11 -15.81 21.77
C ALA A 128 -0.76 -14.66 22.55
N THR A 129 -1.66 -13.91 21.91
CA THR A 129 -2.46 -12.88 22.59
C THR A 129 -3.43 -13.47 23.63
N ASN A 130 -3.82 -14.75 23.54
CA ASN A 130 -4.79 -15.37 24.46
C ASN A 130 -4.12 -16.34 25.45
N ASN A 131 -3.25 -17.20 24.94
CA ASN A 131 -2.56 -18.30 25.61
C ASN A 131 -1.13 -18.47 25.02
N PRO A 132 -0.16 -17.65 25.48
CA PRO A 132 1.19 -17.64 24.95
C PRO A 132 1.96 -18.95 25.19
N GLU A 133 1.66 -19.69 26.26
CA GLU A 133 2.26 -21.00 26.54
C GLU A 133 1.89 -22.03 25.46
N GLN A 134 0.61 -22.05 25.04
CA GLN A 134 0.16 -22.96 23.99
C GLN A 134 0.72 -22.56 22.62
N ALA A 135 0.82 -21.26 22.35
CA ALA A 135 1.45 -20.75 21.13
C ALA A 135 2.95 -21.11 21.08
N LEU A 136 3.65 -20.99 22.21
CA LEU A 136 5.05 -21.38 22.35
C LEU A 136 5.24 -22.88 22.13
N ALA A 137 4.41 -23.71 22.75
CA ALA A 137 4.45 -25.16 22.57
C ALA A 137 4.27 -25.55 21.09
N PHE A 138 3.35 -24.88 20.39
CA PHE A 138 3.16 -25.07 18.94
C PHE A 138 4.40 -24.65 18.14
N ALA A 139 4.95 -23.46 18.41
CA ALA A 139 6.13 -22.96 17.70
C ALA A 139 7.35 -23.87 17.89
N LEU A 140 7.59 -24.37 19.11
CA LEU A 140 8.69 -25.29 19.42
C LEU A 140 8.53 -26.67 18.78
N ALA A 141 7.30 -27.12 18.54
CA ALA A 141 7.04 -28.40 17.87
C ALA A 141 7.38 -28.38 16.37
N ARG A 142 7.68 -27.20 15.78
CA ARG A 142 8.05 -27.06 14.37
C ARG A 142 9.51 -27.45 14.12
N VAL A 143 9.75 -28.15 13.02
CA VAL A 143 11.12 -28.51 12.55
C VAL A 143 11.55 -27.77 11.30
N ASP A 144 10.63 -27.03 10.68
CA ASP A 144 10.86 -26.33 9.43
C ASP A 144 11.32 -24.86 9.65
N PRO A 145 11.77 -24.14 8.59
CA PRO A 145 12.31 -22.79 8.71
C PRO A 145 11.37 -21.74 9.30
N ILE A 146 10.04 -21.96 9.32
CA ILE A 146 9.08 -21.00 9.89
C ILE A 146 9.18 -20.93 11.41
N ARG A 147 9.74 -21.96 12.07
CA ARG A 147 9.85 -22.05 13.53
C ARG A 147 10.34 -20.74 14.14
N LYS A 148 11.42 -20.18 13.60
CA LYS A 148 12.02 -18.94 14.09
C LYS A 148 11.06 -17.75 14.00
N GLN A 149 10.34 -17.63 12.88
CA GLN A 149 9.35 -16.58 12.69
C GLN A 149 8.20 -16.72 13.70
N LEU A 150 7.71 -17.94 13.94
CA LEU A 150 6.65 -18.18 14.91
C LEU A 150 7.11 -17.88 16.35
N LEU A 151 8.33 -18.27 16.72
CA LEU A 151 8.89 -17.92 18.04
C LEU A 151 8.98 -16.40 18.21
N ASN A 152 9.47 -15.67 17.21
CA ASN A 152 9.48 -14.20 17.24
C ASN A 152 8.08 -13.61 17.44
N THR A 153 7.07 -14.15 16.75
CA THR A 153 5.66 -13.72 16.91
C THR A 153 5.14 -14.01 18.32
N VAL A 154 5.36 -15.22 18.86
CA VAL A 154 4.92 -15.57 20.22
C VAL A 154 5.52 -14.61 21.24
N PHE A 155 6.83 -14.40 21.19
CA PHE A 155 7.51 -13.61 22.20
C PHE A 155 7.27 -12.11 22.04
N SER A 156 7.09 -11.59 20.82
CA SER A 156 6.67 -10.19 20.60
C SER A 156 5.30 -9.93 21.24
N GLU A 157 4.30 -10.79 20.98
CA GLU A 157 2.95 -10.68 21.58
C GLU A 157 2.95 -10.93 23.09
N TRP A 158 3.81 -11.82 23.59
CA TRP A 158 3.94 -12.06 25.03
C TRP A 158 4.61 -10.89 25.73
N GLY A 159 5.69 -10.37 25.15
CA GLY A 159 6.51 -9.30 25.73
C GLY A 159 5.81 -7.94 25.81
N THR A 160 4.81 -7.69 24.95
CA THR A 160 3.94 -6.50 25.05
C THR A 160 2.95 -6.58 26.21
N ARG A 161 2.59 -7.79 26.66
CA ARG A 161 1.64 -8.01 27.77
C ARG A 161 2.33 -8.23 29.11
N ASP A 162 3.40 -9.03 29.10
CA ASP A 162 4.17 -9.42 30.28
C ASP A 162 5.62 -9.71 29.89
N LEU A 163 6.40 -8.63 29.80
CA LEU A 163 7.82 -8.67 29.46
C LEU A 163 8.62 -9.59 30.41
N SER A 164 8.34 -9.53 31.71
CA SER A 164 9.09 -10.30 32.70
C SER A 164 8.90 -11.80 32.50
N THR A 165 7.65 -12.24 32.34
CA THR A 165 7.36 -13.66 32.10
C THR A 165 7.93 -14.11 30.75
N ALA A 166 7.82 -13.28 29.71
CA ALA A 166 8.40 -13.59 28.40
C ALA A 166 9.92 -13.81 28.47
N ILE A 167 10.66 -12.94 29.19
CA ILE A 167 12.12 -13.08 29.38
C ILE A 167 12.47 -14.40 30.10
N GLU A 168 11.77 -14.71 31.20
CA GLU A 168 12.01 -15.95 31.95
C GLU A 168 11.72 -17.19 31.10
N GLN A 169 10.68 -17.14 30.27
CA GLN A 169 10.37 -18.21 29.33
C GLN A 169 11.45 -18.36 28.26
N ILE A 170 11.96 -17.26 27.69
CA ILE A 170 13.10 -17.27 26.76
C ILE A 170 14.30 -17.97 27.42
N LYS A 171 14.68 -17.60 28.64
CA LYS A 171 15.79 -18.23 29.40
C LYS A 171 15.60 -19.74 29.56
N SER A 172 14.36 -20.19 29.76
CA SER A 172 14.05 -21.61 29.96
C SER A 172 14.06 -22.47 28.69
N LEU A 173 14.10 -21.87 27.50
CA LEU A 173 14.02 -22.60 26.24
C LEU A 173 15.24 -23.51 26.03
N ASP A 174 15.01 -24.79 25.72
CA ASP A 174 16.05 -25.73 25.26
C ASP A 174 16.40 -25.50 23.78
N VAL A 175 16.92 -24.30 23.49
CA VAL A 175 17.43 -23.88 22.19
C VAL A 175 18.87 -23.41 22.31
N TRP A 176 19.51 -23.09 21.19
CA TRP A 176 20.86 -22.54 21.25
C TRP A 176 20.79 -21.15 21.87
N ALA A 177 21.73 -20.81 22.74
CA ALA A 177 21.68 -19.56 23.50
C ALA A 177 21.65 -18.30 22.60
N TYR A 178 22.15 -18.39 21.36
CA TYR A 178 21.98 -17.35 20.34
C TYR A 178 20.54 -17.14 19.88
N GLU A 179 19.77 -18.22 19.74
CA GLU A 179 18.36 -18.13 19.39
C GLU A 179 17.59 -17.44 20.52
N ARG A 180 17.90 -17.78 21.79
CA ARG A 180 17.36 -17.05 22.95
C ARG A 180 17.71 -15.57 22.92
N LEU A 181 18.97 -15.22 22.62
CA LEU A 181 19.41 -13.82 22.53
C LEU A 181 18.70 -13.05 21.40
N ASP A 182 18.45 -13.69 20.25
CA ASP A 182 17.71 -13.08 19.15
C ASP A 182 16.25 -12.81 19.53
N LEU A 183 15.60 -13.78 20.18
CA LEU A 183 14.24 -13.61 20.73
C LEU A 183 14.19 -12.49 21.76
N LEU A 184 15.18 -12.41 22.64
CA LEU A 184 15.28 -11.35 23.64
C LEU A 184 15.41 -9.97 22.99
N ARG A 185 16.22 -9.85 21.93
CA ARG A 185 16.36 -8.60 21.18
C ARG A 185 15.05 -8.17 20.54
N THR A 186 14.28 -9.11 20.00
CA THR A 186 12.95 -8.82 19.43
C THR A 186 12.01 -8.24 20.48
N ILE A 187 11.84 -8.92 21.63
CA ILE A 187 10.88 -8.44 22.64
C ILE A 187 11.29 -7.11 23.28
N VAL A 188 12.59 -6.91 23.46
CA VAL A 188 13.13 -5.67 24.03
C VAL A 188 13.01 -4.52 23.04
N ALA A 189 13.18 -4.79 21.73
CA ALA A 189 13.01 -3.78 20.69
C ALA A 189 11.55 -3.32 20.59
N ASP A 190 10.60 -4.25 20.58
CA ASP A 190 9.16 -4.00 20.40
C ASP A 190 8.47 -3.42 21.64
N ASN A 191 9.13 -3.41 22.80
CA ASN A 191 8.58 -2.83 24.02
C ASN A 191 8.83 -1.32 24.08
N ASP A 192 7.77 -0.53 23.91
CA ASP A 192 7.81 0.94 23.93
C ASP A 192 7.94 1.54 25.34
N GLU A 193 7.74 0.75 26.41
CA GLU A 193 7.85 1.22 27.80
C GLU A 193 9.32 1.27 28.27
N LEU A 194 10.21 0.52 27.63
CA LEU A 194 11.64 0.52 27.95
C LEU A 194 12.36 1.69 27.25
N ASN A 195 13.20 2.40 27.99
CA ASN A 195 14.16 3.33 27.38
C ASN A 195 15.40 2.58 26.83
N ASP A 196 16.22 3.25 26.01
CA ASP A 196 17.40 2.66 25.37
C ASP A 196 18.40 2.02 26.35
N ASP A 197 18.50 2.53 27.59
CA ASP A 197 19.44 2.01 28.60
C ASP A 197 18.91 0.74 29.25
N ASP A 198 17.62 0.68 29.59
CA ASP A 198 16.97 -0.53 30.11
C ASP A 198 17.01 -1.66 29.08
N LYS A 199 16.76 -1.32 27.80
CA LYS A 199 16.88 -2.27 26.68
C LYS A 199 18.28 -2.89 26.63
N ARG A 200 19.33 -2.09 26.79
CA ARG A 200 20.72 -2.58 26.82
C ARG A 200 21.01 -3.42 28.06
N GLN A 201 20.53 -2.99 29.23
CA GLN A 201 20.77 -3.68 30.49
C GLN A 201 20.20 -5.10 30.47
N ILE A 202 18.94 -5.27 30.05
CA ILE A 202 18.30 -6.59 29.93
C ILE A 202 19.08 -7.53 29.00
N ILE A 203 19.52 -7.02 27.85
CA ILE A 203 20.31 -7.80 26.89
C ILE A 203 21.67 -8.21 27.48
N ASN A 204 22.31 -7.32 28.23
CA ASN A 204 23.60 -7.60 28.87
C ASN A 204 23.46 -8.63 29.99
N ASP A 205 22.46 -8.49 30.86
CA ASP A 205 22.23 -9.40 31.98
C ASP A 205 21.99 -10.83 31.50
N PHE A 206 21.14 -11.01 30.48
CA PHE A 206 20.90 -12.32 29.87
C PHE A 206 22.18 -12.95 29.29
N ARG A 207 23.04 -12.13 28.66
CA ARG A 207 24.30 -12.62 28.09
C ARG A 207 25.24 -13.16 29.17
N PHE A 208 25.37 -12.45 30.28
CA PHE A 208 26.22 -12.88 31.40
C PHE A 208 25.72 -14.17 32.03
N GLU A 209 24.41 -14.33 32.19
CA GLU A 209 23.81 -15.54 32.77
C GLU A 209 24.09 -16.80 31.94
N GLU A 210 24.05 -16.70 30.62
CA GLU A 210 24.18 -17.84 29.71
C GLU A 210 25.62 -18.28 29.44
N ASN A 211 26.62 -17.58 29.98
CA ASN A 211 28.04 -17.73 29.60
C ASN A 211 28.19 -17.77 28.06
N LEU A 212 27.33 -17.03 27.37
CA LEU A 212 27.29 -17.02 25.92
C LEU A 212 28.68 -16.59 25.45
N PRO A 213 29.42 -17.47 24.75
CA PRO A 213 30.75 -17.10 24.30
C PRO A 213 30.59 -15.87 23.43
N ASP A 214 31.54 -14.99 23.59
CA ASP A 214 31.41 -13.62 23.18
C ASP A 214 31.67 -13.43 21.68
N HIS A 215 30.91 -14.14 20.88
CA HIS A 215 30.76 -13.85 19.47
C HIS A 215 29.87 -12.59 19.28
N ALA A 216 29.16 -12.18 20.33
CA ALA A 216 28.58 -10.84 20.48
C ALA A 216 29.60 -9.80 21.00
N LEU A 217 30.86 -10.20 21.17
CA LEU A 217 32.02 -9.33 21.21
C LEU A 217 32.75 -9.37 19.88
N ASP A 218 32.17 -8.70 18.88
CA ASP A 218 33.04 -8.05 17.90
C ASP A 218 34.11 -7.23 18.66
N SER A 219 33.79 -6.56 19.78
CA SER A 219 34.76 -5.75 20.55
C SER A 219 35.89 -6.53 21.27
N GLU A 220 35.65 -7.63 21.98
CA GLU A 220 36.72 -8.43 22.63
C GLU A 220 37.49 -9.34 21.65
N LYS A 221 36.86 -9.87 20.59
CA LYS A 221 37.65 -10.46 19.50
C LYS A 221 38.55 -9.40 18.87
N ARG A 222 38.06 -8.18 18.68
CA ARG A 222 38.90 -7.05 18.23
C ARG A 222 40.03 -6.76 19.23
N ASP A 223 39.74 -6.75 20.53
CA ASP A 223 40.75 -6.47 21.57
C ASP A 223 41.84 -7.56 21.67
N ARG A 224 41.59 -8.78 21.16
CA ARG A 224 42.56 -9.88 21.12
C ARG A 224 43.39 -9.94 19.84
N VAL A 225 43.07 -9.13 18.83
CA VAL A 225 43.79 -9.08 17.57
C VAL A 225 44.92 -8.06 17.71
N GLU A 226 46.08 -8.53 18.19
CA GLU A 226 47.28 -7.68 18.35
C GLU A 226 47.92 -7.33 17.00
N GLU A 227 47.83 -8.23 16.02
CA GLU A 227 48.43 -8.07 14.69
C GLU A 227 47.41 -8.49 13.60
N PRO A 228 46.48 -7.58 13.22
CA PRO A 228 45.32 -7.94 12.38
C PRO A 228 45.69 -8.47 11.00
N LYS A 229 46.80 -7.99 10.41
CA LYS A 229 47.28 -8.50 9.13
C LYS A 229 47.74 -9.95 9.21
N GLU A 230 48.48 -10.33 10.26
CA GLU A 230 48.95 -11.71 10.43
C GLU A 230 47.78 -12.65 10.72
N GLU A 231 46.87 -12.23 11.61
CA GLU A 231 45.69 -13.00 11.95
C GLU A 231 44.73 -13.14 10.76
N TRP A 232 44.64 -12.13 9.89
CA TRP A 232 43.91 -12.20 8.62
C TRP A 232 44.44 -13.33 7.74
N HIS A 233 45.74 -13.36 7.44
CA HIS A 233 46.30 -14.38 6.56
C HIS A 233 46.16 -15.79 7.15
N LYS A 234 46.34 -15.92 8.47
CA LYS A 234 46.16 -17.17 9.20
C LYS A 234 44.71 -17.67 9.13
N THR A 235 43.75 -16.79 9.42
CA THR A 235 42.31 -17.12 9.40
C THR A 235 41.82 -17.35 7.98
N LEU A 236 42.31 -16.61 6.99
CA LEU A 236 41.97 -16.80 5.58
C LEU A 236 42.42 -18.17 5.08
N LYS A 237 43.64 -18.61 5.45
CA LYS A 237 44.13 -19.95 5.12
C LYS A 237 43.27 -21.04 5.77
N LEU A 238 42.82 -20.83 7.00
CA LEU A 238 41.87 -21.73 7.66
C LEU A 238 40.54 -21.75 6.89
N ALA A 239 39.99 -20.59 6.56
CA ALA A 239 38.72 -20.41 5.85
C ALA A 239 38.69 -21.06 4.46
N GLN A 240 39.83 -21.11 3.76
CA GLN A 240 39.98 -21.85 2.51
C GLN A 240 39.75 -23.37 2.66
N THR A 241 40.01 -23.93 3.85
CA THR A 241 39.77 -25.35 4.17
C THR A 241 38.48 -25.57 4.97
N GLN A 242 37.99 -24.53 5.63
CA GLN A 242 36.85 -24.54 6.53
C GLN A 242 35.96 -23.33 6.25
N PRO A 243 35.03 -23.41 5.28
CA PRO A 243 34.23 -22.27 4.84
C PRO A 243 33.49 -21.50 5.96
N GLN A 244 33.17 -22.16 7.07
CA GLN A 244 32.59 -21.51 8.24
C GLN A 244 33.50 -20.46 8.91
N ALA A 245 34.83 -20.56 8.75
CA ALA A 245 35.78 -19.62 9.33
C ALA A 245 35.85 -18.27 8.59
N TYR A 246 35.10 -18.09 7.48
CA TYR A 246 34.95 -16.78 6.86
C TYR A 246 34.22 -15.77 7.76
N ASP A 247 33.41 -16.25 8.72
CA ASP A 247 32.72 -15.36 9.66
C ASP A 247 33.67 -14.78 10.71
N ASP A 248 34.77 -15.49 11.02
CA ASP A 248 35.82 -14.99 11.91
C ASP A 248 36.69 -13.91 11.27
N LEU A 249 36.64 -13.76 9.94
CA LEU A 249 37.38 -12.71 9.23
C LEU A 249 36.80 -11.31 9.46
N ILE A 250 35.49 -11.20 9.70
CA ILE A 250 34.81 -9.90 9.86
C ILE A 250 35.40 -9.07 11.01
N PRO A 251 35.49 -9.57 12.27
CA PRO A 251 36.07 -8.79 13.37
C PRO A 251 37.54 -8.44 13.15
N ILE A 252 38.33 -9.32 12.51
CA ILE A 252 39.74 -9.04 12.18
C ILE A 252 39.84 -7.86 11.21
N VAL A 253 39.00 -7.85 10.17
CA VAL A 253 38.96 -6.76 9.19
C VAL A 253 38.56 -5.44 9.82
N GLN A 254 37.61 -5.46 10.77
CA GLN A 254 37.21 -4.25 11.50
C GLN A 254 38.41 -3.65 12.26
N VAL A 255 39.16 -4.46 13.03
CA VAL A 255 40.41 -3.99 13.68
C VAL A 255 41.40 -3.46 12.65
N TRP A 256 41.59 -4.20 11.56
CA TRP A 256 42.59 -3.85 10.57
C TRP A 256 42.29 -2.50 9.91
N ILE A 257 41.01 -2.24 9.61
CA ILE A 257 40.53 -0.96 9.09
C ILE A 257 40.72 0.15 10.12
N ASP A 258 40.40 -0.12 11.39
CA ASP A 258 40.53 0.87 12.47
C ASP A 258 42.01 1.28 12.68
N GLU A 259 42.96 0.34 12.53
CA GLU A 259 44.41 0.60 12.69
C GLU A 259 45.09 1.17 11.44
N SER A 260 44.78 0.62 10.26
CA SER A 260 45.53 0.87 9.02
C SER A 260 44.75 1.70 7.99
N GLY A 261 43.47 1.98 8.25
CA GLY A 261 42.59 2.74 7.37
C GLY A 261 42.10 1.95 6.16
N ILE A 262 41.48 2.65 5.20
CA ILE A 262 40.78 2.04 4.06
C ILE A 262 41.69 1.28 3.07
N SER A 263 43.00 1.53 3.08
CA SER A 263 43.94 0.91 2.15
C SER A 263 44.01 -0.62 2.27
N VAL A 264 43.60 -1.17 3.42
CA VAL A 264 43.55 -2.63 3.66
C VAL A 264 42.50 -3.33 2.79
N LEU A 265 41.48 -2.60 2.32
CA LEU A 265 40.39 -3.18 1.54
C LEU A 265 40.87 -3.75 0.19
N ASP A 266 41.91 -3.17 -0.42
CA ASP A 266 42.50 -3.68 -1.67
C ASP A 266 43.13 -5.06 -1.44
N GLU A 267 43.88 -5.21 -0.34
CA GLU A 267 44.49 -6.48 0.04
C GLU A 267 43.43 -7.54 0.40
N ILE A 268 42.36 -7.15 1.10
CA ILE A 268 41.23 -8.02 1.41
C ILE A 268 40.50 -8.48 0.13
N ASN A 269 40.22 -7.55 -0.78
CA ASN A 269 39.54 -7.82 -2.04
C ASN A 269 40.35 -8.79 -2.92
N ASP A 270 41.66 -8.61 -2.98
CA ASP A 270 42.54 -9.43 -3.82
C ASP A 270 42.84 -10.81 -3.21
N SER A 271 42.76 -10.95 -1.88
CA SER A 271 43.13 -12.19 -1.18
C SER A 271 42.00 -13.23 -1.10
N ILE A 272 40.72 -12.85 -1.22
CA ILE A 272 39.60 -13.81 -1.23
C ILE A 272 39.23 -14.24 -2.66
N ALA A 273 39.65 -15.45 -3.03
CA ALA A 273 39.36 -16.02 -4.35
C ALA A 273 37.87 -16.36 -4.58
N ASN A 274 37.14 -16.76 -3.53
CA ASN A 274 35.72 -17.11 -3.64
C ASN A 274 34.86 -15.84 -3.69
N TYR A 275 34.13 -15.64 -4.79
CA TYR A 275 33.29 -14.47 -5.01
C TYR A 275 32.24 -14.23 -3.91
N GLY A 276 31.56 -15.28 -3.43
CA GLY A 276 30.50 -15.17 -2.42
C GLY A 276 31.04 -14.75 -1.05
N HIS A 277 32.19 -15.31 -0.65
CA HIS A 277 32.85 -14.92 0.60
C HIS A 277 33.46 -13.52 0.51
N ARG A 278 34.08 -13.19 -0.63
CA ARG A 278 34.60 -11.84 -0.89
C ARG A 278 33.49 -10.80 -0.79
N LYS A 279 32.33 -11.07 -1.40
CA LYS A 279 31.12 -10.25 -1.25
C LYS A 279 30.77 -10.02 0.21
N LYS A 280 30.57 -11.10 0.98
CA LYS A 280 30.16 -11.01 2.38
C LYS A 280 31.15 -10.17 3.19
N VAL A 281 32.45 -10.49 3.14
CA VAL A 281 33.48 -9.80 3.93
C VAL A 281 33.61 -8.33 3.53
N LEU A 282 33.66 -8.02 2.23
CA LEU A 282 33.78 -6.63 1.77
C LEU A 282 32.55 -5.79 2.08
N THR A 283 31.34 -6.32 1.91
CA THR A 283 30.11 -5.60 2.26
C THR A 283 30.10 -5.26 3.75
N GLU A 284 30.43 -6.22 4.64
CA GLU A 284 30.48 -5.97 6.09
C GLU A 284 31.59 -4.99 6.47
N ALA A 285 32.77 -5.10 5.85
CA ALA A 285 33.90 -4.20 6.07
C ALA A 285 33.58 -2.75 5.65
N LEU A 286 32.97 -2.57 4.49
CA LEU A 286 32.55 -1.26 4.00
C LEU A 286 31.39 -0.70 4.82
N ASN A 287 30.48 -1.56 5.28
CA ASN A 287 29.40 -1.17 6.17
C ASN A 287 29.94 -0.72 7.54
N TRP A 288 30.95 -1.41 8.08
CA TRP A 288 31.67 -0.98 9.28
C TRP A 288 32.30 0.40 9.07
N LEU A 289 33.09 0.54 8.00
CA LEU A 289 33.74 1.80 7.65
C LEU A 289 32.72 2.94 7.44
N ALA A 290 31.53 2.63 6.92
CA ALA A 290 30.49 3.62 6.72
C ALA A 290 29.93 4.23 8.01
N GLN A 291 30.17 3.61 9.17
CA GLN A 291 29.77 4.17 10.46
C GLN A 291 30.66 5.34 10.89
N SER A 292 31.93 5.35 10.50
CA SER A 292 32.92 6.36 10.92
C SER A 292 33.41 7.24 9.76
N GLN A 293 33.54 6.67 8.56
CA GLN A 293 34.10 7.30 7.36
C GLN A 293 33.24 6.98 6.10
N PRO A 294 31.94 7.35 6.11
CA PRO A 294 31.01 6.93 5.07
C PRO A 294 31.34 7.41 3.65
N GLU A 295 31.87 8.62 3.50
CA GLU A 295 32.26 9.12 2.18
C GLU A 295 33.37 8.26 1.56
N GLN A 296 34.36 7.85 2.36
CA GLN A 296 35.46 7.01 1.88
C GLN A 296 34.97 5.60 1.54
N ALA A 297 34.09 5.02 2.36
CA ALA A 297 33.46 3.74 2.05
C ALA A 297 32.69 3.80 0.73
N PHE A 298 31.89 4.86 0.54
CA PHE A 298 31.11 5.07 -0.68
C PHE A 298 32.01 5.24 -1.91
N ASP A 299 33.03 6.10 -1.84
CA ASP A 299 33.97 6.33 -2.93
C ASP A 299 34.78 5.06 -3.26
N TYR A 300 35.12 4.25 -2.26
CA TYR A 300 35.78 2.97 -2.46
C TYR A 300 34.88 1.99 -3.23
N ALA A 301 33.64 1.78 -2.75
CA ALA A 301 32.69 0.90 -3.41
C ALA A 301 32.34 1.39 -4.84
N LEU A 302 32.37 2.70 -5.08
CA LEU A 302 32.14 3.28 -6.40
C LEU A 302 33.33 3.07 -7.36
N LYS A 303 34.57 3.06 -6.89
CA LYS A 303 35.77 2.89 -7.72
C LYS A 303 36.12 1.43 -7.99
N HIS A 304 35.89 0.55 -7.03
CA HIS A 304 36.32 -0.85 -7.10
C HIS A 304 35.20 -1.77 -7.58
N ASP A 305 35.59 -2.93 -8.11
CA ASP A 305 34.68 -4.03 -8.44
C ASP A 305 34.35 -4.83 -7.17
N VAL A 306 33.65 -4.18 -6.24
CA VAL A 306 33.12 -4.86 -5.08
C VAL A 306 31.99 -5.78 -5.53
N ALA A 307 32.00 -7.02 -5.04
CA ALA A 307 30.98 -7.98 -5.40
C ALA A 307 29.59 -7.49 -4.95
N ASP A 308 28.64 -7.47 -5.88
CA ASP A 308 27.32 -6.84 -5.70
C ASP A 308 27.41 -5.36 -5.26
N LYS A 309 28.04 -4.57 -6.12
CA LYS A 309 28.25 -3.13 -5.95
C LYS A 309 27.00 -2.35 -5.63
N GLU A 310 25.87 -2.70 -6.23
CA GLU A 310 24.60 -2.01 -5.99
C GLU A 310 24.12 -2.24 -4.55
N LEU A 311 24.12 -3.50 -4.08
CA LEU A 311 23.78 -3.83 -2.70
C LEU A 311 24.76 -3.20 -1.71
N THR A 312 26.06 -3.22 -2.01
CA THR A 312 27.09 -2.66 -1.13
C THR A 312 26.96 -1.15 -1.00
N LEU A 313 26.81 -0.42 -2.12
CA LEU A 313 26.53 1.02 -2.08
C LEU A 313 25.23 1.33 -1.33
N HIS A 314 24.22 0.46 -1.47
CA HIS A 314 22.98 0.60 -0.73
C HIS A 314 23.19 0.50 0.79
N GLU A 315 23.88 -0.52 1.29
CA GLU A 315 24.14 -0.66 2.73
C GLU A 315 25.04 0.47 3.26
N ILE A 316 26.01 0.95 2.48
CA ILE A 316 26.82 2.12 2.84
C ILE A 316 25.95 3.37 2.98
N VAL A 317 25.10 3.68 1.99
CA VAL A 317 24.22 4.87 2.04
C VAL A 317 23.25 4.76 3.22
N ARG A 318 22.72 3.56 3.47
CA ARG A 318 21.87 3.30 4.63
C ARG A 318 22.59 3.59 5.94
N THR A 319 23.78 3.05 6.11
CA THR A 319 24.57 3.23 7.33
C THR A 319 25.04 4.66 7.50
N TRP A 320 25.45 5.32 6.41
CA TRP A 320 25.76 6.76 6.41
C TRP A 320 24.55 7.57 6.86
N ALA A 321 23.37 7.34 6.29
CA ALA A 321 22.16 8.04 6.69
C ALA A 321 21.74 7.74 8.14
N LYS A 322 22.01 6.54 8.64
CA LYS A 322 21.64 6.12 10.00
C LYS A 322 22.56 6.70 11.08
N TYR A 323 23.88 6.68 10.87
CA TYR A 323 24.87 7.03 11.91
C TYR A 323 25.61 8.35 11.64
N GLY A 324 25.53 8.88 10.42
CA GLY A 324 26.18 10.12 10.01
C GLY A 324 25.20 11.21 9.56
N ASP A 325 25.62 12.03 8.59
CA ASP A 325 24.79 13.06 7.97
C ASP A 325 24.05 12.49 6.76
N ALA A 326 22.76 12.25 6.93
CA ALA A 326 21.91 11.70 5.88
C ALA A 326 21.65 12.66 4.71
N ILE A 327 21.68 13.98 4.94
CA ILE A 327 21.57 14.96 3.86
C ILE A 327 22.81 14.84 2.98
N GLU A 328 23.99 14.70 3.58
CA GLU A 328 25.23 14.53 2.84
C GLU A 328 25.27 13.20 2.08
N ALA A 329 24.78 12.11 2.68
CA ALA A 329 24.61 10.83 2.00
C ALA A 329 23.74 10.96 0.73
N LEU A 330 22.60 11.66 0.83
CA LEU A 330 21.71 11.93 -0.30
C LEU A 330 22.35 12.82 -1.36
N ARG A 331 23.08 13.87 -0.97
CA ARG A 331 23.81 14.72 -1.91
C ARG A 331 24.87 13.92 -2.67
N LYS A 332 25.62 13.07 -1.97
CA LYS A 332 26.64 12.22 -2.60
C LYS A 332 26.02 11.27 -3.63
N VAL A 333 24.90 10.63 -3.29
CA VAL A 333 24.14 9.78 -4.22
C VAL A 333 23.60 10.58 -5.42
N HIS A 334 23.05 11.77 -5.16
CA HIS A 334 22.52 12.65 -6.22
C HIS A 334 23.62 13.16 -7.17
N GLY A 335 24.86 13.29 -6.67
CA GLY A 335 26.03 13.65 -7.47
C GLY A 335 26.45 12.58 -8.48
N LEU A 336 25.93 11.35 -8.38
CA LEU A 336 26.20 10.30 -9.36
C LEU A 336 25.63 10.67 -10.75
N PRO A 337 26.26 10.21 -11.86
CA PRO A 337 25.65 10.29 -13.18
C PRO A 337 24.27 9.66 -13.18
N TYR A 338 23.33 10.30 -13.88
CA TYR A 338 21.95 9.82 -13.98
C TYR A 338 21.93 8.41 -14.59
N SER A 339 21.62 7.42 -13.75
CA SER A 339 21.74 5.99 -14.02
C SER A 339 20.69 5.22 -13.22
N GLN A 340 20.50 3.93 -13.53
CA GLN A 340 19.63 3.07 -12.73
C GLN A 340 20.11 3.00 -11.27
N LEU A 341 21.41 2.82 -11.06
CA LEU A 341 22.05 2.80 -9.75
C LEU A 341 21.73 4.06 -8.94
N ARG A 342 21.86 5.25 -9.54
CA ARG A 342 21.50 6.50 -8.86
C ARG A 342 20.04 6.50 -8.42
N ARG A 343 19.09 6.15 -9.29
CA ARG A 343 17.65 6.16 -8.94
C ARG A 343 17.33 5.18 -7.81
N GLU A 344 17.97 4.01 -7.82
CA GLU A 344 17.79 3.01 -6.76
C GLU A 344 18.37 3.48 -5.43
N LEU A 345 19.58 4.06 -5.45
CA LEU A 345 20.20 4.64 -4.26
C LEU A 345 19.46 5.88 -3.76
N GLU A 346 18.94 6.75 -4.64
CA GLU A 346 18.12 7.91 -4.26
C GLU A 346 16.83 7.42 -3.58
N SER A 347 16.11 6.48 -4.20
CA SER A 347 14.89 5.92 -3.63
C SER A 347 15.13 5.31 -2.24
N ARG A 348 16.17 4.49 -2.09
CA ARG A 348 16.44 3.79 -0.84
C ARG A 348 17.12 4.67 0.22
N GLY A 349 18.06 5.51 -0.18
CA GLY A 349 18.68 6.49 0.71
C GLY A 349 17.65 7.45 1.27
N THR A 350 16.67 7.86 0.45
CA THR A 350 15.55 8.68 0.93
C THR A 350 14.77 7.88 1.97
N MET A 351 14.37 6.63 1.69
CA MET A 351 13.64 5.78 2.66
C MET A 351 14.35 5.66 4.02
N VAL A 352 15.67 5.41 4.01
CA VAL A 352 16.45 5.29 5.27
C VAL A 352 16.51 6.62 6.02
N TRP A 353 16.75 7.73 5.32
CA TRP A 353 16.75 9.06 5.94
C TRP A 353 15.40 9.41 6.59
N MET A 354 14.32 8.96 5.99
CA MET A 354 12.96 9.13 6.53
C MET A 354 12.63 8.17 7.67
N GLY A 355 13.59 7.34 8.11
CA GLY A 355 13.38 6.33 9.14
C GLY A 355 12.49 5.17 8.68
N ILE A 356 12.23 5.05 7.37
CA ILE A 356 11.48 3.94 6.78
C ILE A 356 12.49 2.83 6.50
N ASP A 357 12.87 2.12 7.55
CA ASP A 357 13.57 0.85 7.37
C ASP A 357 12.56 -0.18 6.88
N TRP A 358 12.62 -0.57 5.60
CA TRP A 358 11.72 -1.56 5.02
C TRP A 358 11.73 -2.90 5.77
N LYS A 359 12.81 -3.19 6.52
CA LYS A 359 12.96 -4.38 7.34
C LYS A 359 12.36 -4.21 8.74
N TYR A 360 12.18 -2.96 9.20
CA TYR A 360 11.64 -2.60 10.52
C TYR A 360 10.83 -1.31 10.43
N PRO A 361 9.63 -1.32 9.82
CA PRO A 361 8.79 -0.13 9.63
C PRO A 361 8.35 0.55 10.94
N PHE A 362 8.61 -0.07 12.09
CA PHE A 362 8.24 0.39 13.44
C PHE A 362 9.44 0.84 14.29
N ALA A 363 10.68 0.84 13.78
CA ALA A 363 11.84 1.33 14.54
C ALA A 363 11.73 2.86 14.73
N SER A 364 11.23 3.26 15.89
CA SER A 364 10.75 4.57 16.35
C SER A 364 11.81 5.70 16.48
N SER A 365 12.83 5.76 15.61
CA SER A 365 13.85 6.82 15.66
C SER A 365 14.16 7.39 14.25
N ARG A 366 14.34 8.69 13.99
CA ARG A 366 14.38 9.89 14.85
C ARG A 366 14.24 11.21 14.05
N SER A 367 13.99 11.16 12.73
CA SER A 367 13.68 12.39 12.00
C SER A 367 12.21 12.73 12.25
N GLU A 368 11.98 13.72 13.11
CA GLU A 368 10.71 14.43 13.17
C GLU A 368 10.39 14.92 11.75
N PRO A 369 9.19 14.65 11.20
CA PRO A 369 8.82 15.09 9.85
C PRO A 369 9.07 16.58 9.62
N MET A 370 8.90 17.38 10.67
CA MET A 370 9.24 18.80 10.71
C MET A 370 10.70 19.08 10.38
N LYS A 371 11.65 18.36 10.98
CA LYS A 371 13.09 18.49 10.68
C LYS A 371 13.39 18.12 9.23
N LEU A 372 12.63 17.21 8.61
CA LEU A 372 12.79 16.89 7.19
C LEU A 372 12.38 18.07 6.32
N LEU A 373 11.22 18.68 6.63
CA LEU A 373 10.69 19.82 5.91
C LEU A 373 11.56 21.07 6.08
N ASP A 374 12.04 21.35 7.30
CA ASP A 374 12.95 22.46 7.60
C ASP A 374 14.24 22.39 6.77
N ASN A 375 14.69 21.17 6.47
CA ASN A 375 15.90 20.91 5.70
C ASN A 375 15.66 20.72 4.19
N LEU A 376 14.44 20.92 3.67
CA LEU A 376 14.15 20.77 2.23
C LEU A 376 15.10 21.60 1.36
N HIS A 377 15.37 22.85 1.76
CA HIS A 377 16.26 23.75 1.03
C HIS A 377 17.71 23.23 0.91
N GLN A 378 18.11 22.29 1.77
CA GLN A 378 19.43 21.67 1.76
C GLN A 378 19.51 20.47 0.80
N LEU A 379 18.37 19.97 0.34
CA LEU A 379 18.26 18.84 -0.58
C LEU A 379 18.26 19.31 -2.05
N PRO A 380 18.68 18.44 -2.98
CA PRO A 380 18.43 18.63 -4.39
C PRO A 380 16.94 18.87 -4.69
N ALA A 381 16.63 19.84 -5.55
CA ALA A 381 15.26 20.21 -5.89
C ALA A 381 14.41 19.03 -6.40
N SER A 382 15.02 18.06 -7.09
CA SER A 382 14.32 16.86 -7.57
C SER A 382 13.84 15.92 -6.45
N LEU A 383 14.32 16.10 -5.22
CA LEU A 383 13.89 15.31 -4.06
C LEU A 383 12.83 16.03 -3.22
N HIS A 384 12.58 17.33 -3.46
CA HIS A 384 11.68 18.13 -2.62
C HIS A 384 10.26 17.56 -2.58
N GLU A 385 9.73 17.11 -3.73
CA GLU A 385 8.40 16.51 -3.81
C GLU A 385 8.29 15.20 -3.02
N ALA A 386 9.18 14.24 -3.31
CA ALA A 386 9.14 12.94 -2.66
C ALA A 386 9.29 13.04 -1.14
N VAL A 387 10.17 13.93 -0.66
CA VAL A 387 10.39 14.17 0.78
C VAL A 387 9.21 14.88 1.42
N SER A 388 8.64 15.90 0.75
CA SER A 388 7.48 16.63 1.26
C SER A 388 6.27 15.71 1.42
N VAL A 389 5.95 14.94 0.38
CA VAL A 389 4.83 13.97 0.38
C VAL A 389 4.97 13.00 1.55
N GLN A 390 6.14 12.38 1.70
CA GLN A 390 6.34 11.37 2.74
C GLN A 390 6.38 11.95 4.16
N ALA A 391 6.93 13.16 4.33
CA ALA A 391 6.87 13.87 5.61
C ALA A 391 5.41 14.15 6.01
N ILE A 392 4.58 14.61 5.06
CA ILE A 392 3.14 14.83 5.28
C ILE A 392 2.42 13.53 5.63
N GLU A 393 2.61 12.45 4.88
CA GLU A 393 2.02 11.14 5.22
C GLU A 393 2.40 10.70 6.64
N ARG A 394 3.65 10.91 7.05
CA ARG A 394 4.12 10.54 8.40
C ARG A 394 3.50 11.42 9.48
N LEU A 395 3.32 12.73 9.25
CA LEU A 395 2.59 13.61 10.18
C LEU A 395 1.15 13.15 10.37
N VAL A 396 0.49 12.75 9.28
CA VAL A 396 -0.86 12.20 9.33
C VAL A 396 -0.88 10.88 10.11
N ARG A 397 0.06 9.95 9.84
CA ARG A 397 0.20 8.66 10.53
C ARG A 397 0.53 8.79 12.03
N THR A 398 1.14 9.89 12.44
CA THR A 398 1.46 10.18 13.85
C THR A 398 0.38 11.01 14.55
N ASN A 399 -0.86 10.99 14.05
CA ASN A 399 -2.04 11.67 14.62
C ASN A 399 -1.91 13.20 14.70
N SER A 400 -1.15 13.80 13.79
CA SER A 400 -0.98 15.25 13.71
C SER A 400 -1.49 15.84 12.39
N PRO A 401 -2.75 15.56 11.96
CA PRO A 401 -3.26 16.05 10.69
C PRO A 401 -3.31 17.58 10.62
N ALA A 402 -3.57 18.27 11.74
CA ALA A 402 -3.55 19.74 11.78
C ALA A 402 -2.15 20.32 11.46
N GLN A 403 -1.09 19.68 11.96
CA GLN A 403 0.29 20.08 11.63
C GLN A 403 0.60 19.77 10.16
N ALA A 404 0.17 18.61 9.66
CA ALA A 404 0.34 18.24 8.26
C ALA A 404 -0.35 19.25 7.32
N VAL A 405 -1.55 19.71 7.67
CA VAL A 405 -2.29 20.78 6.97
C VAL A 405 -1.47 22.07 6.93
N GLU A 406 -1.00 22.53 8.09
CA GLU A 406 -0.20 23.76 8.18
C GLU A 406 1.04 23.67 7.28
N MET A 407 1.71 22.51 7.28
CA MET A 407 2.88 22.27 6.44
C MET A 407 2.56 22.31 4.95
N VAL A 408 1.47 21.69 4.50
CA VAL A 408 1.04 21.75 3.08
C VAL A 408 0.87 23.20 2.62
N PHE A 409 0.39 24.09 3.48
CA PHE A 409 0.23 25.51 3.17
C PHE A 409 1.54 26.31 3.16
N GLN A 410 2.61 25.80 3.79
CA GLN A 410 3.94 26.42 3.77
C GLN A 410 4.76 26.02 2.54
N LEU A 411 4.37 24.96 1.82
CA LEU A 411 5.02 24.53 0.59
C LEU A 411 4.73 25.48 -0.58
N ASN A 412 5.63 25.52 -1.57
CA ASN A 412 5.38 26.22 -2.82
C ASN A 412 4.23 25.56 -3.61
N GLU A 413 3.65 26.28 -4.58
CA GLU A 413 2.45 25.84 -5.31
C GLU A 413 2.60 24.47 -5.99
N ASP A 414 3.77 24.19 -6.57
CA ASP A 414 4.07 22.92 -7.25
C ASP A 414 4.03 21.74 -6.27
N LEU A 415 4.64 21.89 -5.10
CA LEU A 415 4.71 20.85 -4.06
C LEU A 415 3.43 20.74 -3.25
N GLN A 416 2.72 21.86 -3.05
CA GLN A 416 1.50 21.95 -2.26
C GLN A 416 0.45 20.98 -2.77
N LEU A 417 0.30 20.82 -4.09
CA LEU A 417 -0.69 19.90 -4.63
C LEU A 417 -0.38 18.44 -4.29
N SER A 418 0.83 17.97 -4.59
CA SER A 418 1.21 16.57 -4.35
C SER A 418 1.14 16.24 -2.85
N ALA A 419 1.59 17.17 -2.00
CA ALA A 419 1.52 17.05 -0.56
C ALA A 419 0.07 17.05 -0.04
N ALA A 420 -0.80 17.93 -0.55
CA ALA A 420 -2.21 17.98 -0.17
C ALA A 420 -2.98 16.72 -0.59
N ARG A 421 -2.63 16.11 -1.74
CA ARG A 421 -3.19 14.82 -2.14
C ARG A 421 -2.81 13.71 -1.17
N ALA A 422 -1.52 13.60 -0.85
CA ALA A 422 -1.03 12.61 0.11
C ALA A 422 -1.65 12.81 1.51
N LEU A 423 -1.82 14.06 1.94
CA LEU A 423 -2.56 14.42 3.15
C LEU A 423 -3.98 13.86 3.13
N VAL A 424 -4.76 14.13 2.07
CA VAL A 424 -6.15 13.66 1.97
C VAL A 424 -6.21 12.14 1.88
N GLU A 425 -5.36 11.52 1.07
CA GLU A 425 -5.33 10.06 0.89
C GLU A 425 -5.08 9.35 2.22
N GLU A 426 -4.12 9.86 3.02
CA GLU A 426 -3.74 9.22 4.27
C GLU A 426 -4.58 9.65 5.47
N TRP A 427 -5.17 10.85 5.44
CA TRP A 427 -6.09 11.26 6.52
C TRP A 427 -7.43 10.54 6.35
N ALA A 428 -7.99 10.54 5.15
CA ALA A 428 -9.25 9.85 4.88
C ALA A 428 -9.15 8.32 5.05
N SER A 429 -7.95 7.73 4.99
CA SER A 429 -7.76 6.31 5.29
C SER A 429 -7.96 5.99 6.78
N ARG A 430 -7.75 6.98 7.66
CA ARG A 430 -7.77 6.85 9.13
C ARG A 430 -9.00 7.46 9.79
N ASP A 431 -9.35 8.67 9.39
CA ASP A 431 -10.50 9.43 9.90
C ASP A 431 -11.15 10.20 8.75
N LEU A 432 -12.06 9.49 8.07
CA LEU A 432 -12.77 9.98 6.91
C LEU A 432 -13.62 11.21 7.25
N ASN A 433 -14.33 11.19 8.38
CA ASN A 433 -15.25 12.26 8.76
C ASN A 433 -14.49 13.57 9.04
N ALA A 434 -13.41 13.52 9.82
CA ALA A 434 -12.59 14.71 10.07
C ALA A 434 -11.93 15.23 8.79
N CYS A 435 -11.48 14.34 7.91
CA CYS A 435 -10.90 14.73 6.62
C CYS A 435 -11.94 15.43 5.73
N VAL A 436 -13.17 14.91 5.65
CA VAL A 436 -14.28 15.53 4.90
C VAL A 436 -14.62 16.91 5.48
N GLU A 437 -14.78 17.02 6.80
CA GLU A 437 -15.05 18.30 7.47
C GLU A 437 -13.96 19.33 7.17
N TRP A 438 -12.69 18.91 7.22
CA TRP A 438 -11.55 19.78 6.89
C TRP A 438 -11.56 20.21 5.42
N VAL A 439 -11.72 19.29 4.47
CA VAL A 439 -11.74 19.62 3.03
C VAL A 439 -12.91 20.56 2.70
N LEU A 440 -14.07 20.37 3.31
CA LEU A 440 -15.25 21.23 3.11
C LEU A 440 -15.11 22.62 3.76
N SER A 441 -14.40 22.70 4.89
CA SER A 441 -14.16 23.96 5.62
C SER A 441 -12.92 24.73 5.18
N SER A 442 -12.03 24.10 4.40
CA SER A 442 -10.74 24.67 4.01
C SER A 442 -10.88 26.04 3.32
N PRO A 443 -10.29 27.11 3.88
CA PRO A 443 -10.54 28.49 3.46
C PRO A 443 -9.89 28.88 2.13
N ASP A 444 -8.94 28.10 1.60
CA ASP A 444 -8.01 28.57 0.57
C ASP A 444 -8.31 28.11 -0.87
N SER A 445 -7.39 28.51 -1.76
CA SER A 445 -7.51 28.71 -3.22
C SER A 445 -8.50 27.78 -3.92
N LYS A 446 -9.33 28.36 -4.79
CA LYS A 446 -10.33 27.60 -5.57
C LYS A 446 -9.70 26.39 -6.28
N ASP A 447 -8.47 26.53 -6.77
CA ASP A 447 -7.78 25.47 -7.51
C ASP A 447 -7.31 24.32 -6.61
N LEU A 448 -6.69 24.61 -5.46
CA LEU A 448 -6.30 23.57 -4.52
C LEU A 448 -7.54 22.82 -4.01
N ARG A 449 -8.58 23.57 -3.61
CA ARG A 449 -9.83 22.99 -3.12
C ARG A 449 -10.49 22.06 -4.12
N ASN A 450 -10.56 22.46 -5.39
CA ASN A 450 -11.13 21.61 -6.44
C ASN A 450 -10.33 20.31 -6.64
N LYS A 451 -9.00 20.37 -6.54
CA LYS A 451 -8.16 19.18 -6.64
C LYS A 451 -8.32 18.28 -5.41
N LEU A 452 -8.52 18.84 -4.22
CA LEU A 452 -8.79 18.08 -2.99
C LEU A 452 -10.16 17.41 -3.02
N PHE A 453 -11.20 18.09 -3.52
CA PHE A 453 -12.52 17.48 -3.73
C PHE A 453 -12.43 16.27 -4.66
N HIS A 454 -11.63 16.35 -5.73
CA HIS A 454 -11.41 15.22 -6.62
C HIS A 454 -10.78 14.02 -5.90
N THR A 455 -9.68 14.22 -5.18
CA THR A 455 -9.02 13.13 -4.43
C THR A 455 -9.92 12.56 -3.33
N LEU A 456 -10.61 13.42 -2.58
CA LEU A 456 -11.52 13.00 -1.51
C LEU A 456 -12.72 12.23 -2.04
N ALA A 457 -13.33 12.68 -3.15
CA ALA A 457 -14.48 12.00 -3.74
C ALA A 457 -14.13 10.57 -4.16
N TRP A 458 -12.98 10.36 -4.79
CA TRP A 458 -12.54 9.00 -5.13
C TRP A 458 -12.28 8.14 -3.90
N LYS A 459 -11.69 8.72 -2.85
CA LYS A 459 -11.48 8.01 -1.60
C LYS A 459 -12.79 7.61 -0.91
N LEU A 460 -13.82 8.46 -1.03
CA LEU A 460 -15.17 8.17 -0.53
C LEU A 460 -15.82 7.02 -1.32
N ILE A 461 -15.67 6.99 -2.65
CA ILE A 461 -16.11 5.86 -3.49
C ILE A 461 -15.43 4.55 -3.03
N ASP A 462 -14.10 4.56 -2.83
CA ASP A 462 -13.35 3.37 -2.37
C ASP A 462 -13.81 2.85 -1.00
N LYS A 463 -14.34 3.73 -0.14
CA LYS A 463 -14.88 3.39 1.18
C LYS A 463 -16.37 3.02 1.14
N GLY A 464 -17.02 3.09 -0.01
CA GLY A 464 -18.45 2.83 -0.18
C GLY A 464 -19.37 4.01 0.15
N GLU A 465 -18.81 5.18 0.49
CA GLU A 465 -19.53 6.41 0.88
C GLU A 465 -19.99 7.21 -0.36
N ARG A 466 -20.74 6.56 -1.25
CA ARG A 466 -21.07 7.06 -2.60
C ARG A 466 -21.89 8.34 -2.62
N GLU A 467 -22.90 8.42 -1.76
CA GLU A 467 -23.72 9.64 -1.64
C GLU A 467 -22.86 10.83 -1.20
N LEU A 468 -22.01 10.63 -0.18
CA LEU A 468 -21.11 11.66 0.31
C LEU A 468 -20.05 12.04 -0.75
N ALA A 469 -19.53 11.07 -1.51
CA ALA A 469 -18.62 11.32 -2.63
C ALA A 469 -19.27 12.25 -3.66
N PHE A 470 -20.53 11.99 -4.02
CA PHE A 470 -21.29 12.82 -4.94
C PHE A 470 -21.54 14.22 -4.38
N GLN A 471 -21.93 14.34 -3.11
CA GLN A 471 -22.11 15.63 -2.44
C GLN A 471 -20.81 16.46 -2.41
N VAL A 472 -19.65 15.82 -2.19
CA VAL A 472 -18.33 16.47 -2.30
C VAL A 472 -18.06 16.90 -3.75
N GLY A 473 -18.37 16.07 -4.73
CA GLY A 473 -18.24 16.39 -6.16
C GLY A 473 -19.06 17.62 -6.58
N LEU A 474 -20.28 17.76 -6.07
CA LEU A 474 -21.14 18.93 -6.33
C LEU A 474 -20.53 20.27 -5.84
N ARG A 475 -19.63 20.22 -4.85
CA ARG A 475 -18.95 21.41 -4.31
C ARG A 475 -17.82 21.91 -5.22
N GLN A 476 -17.34 21.10 -6.16
CA GLN A 476 -16.26 21.50 -7.07
C GLN A 476 -16.73 22.61 -8.01
N THR A 477 -16.12 23.79 -7.99
CA THR A 477 -16.61 24.92 -8.81
C THR A 477 -16.02 24.98 -10.21
N ILE A 478 -14.87 24.34 -10.45
CA ILE A 478 -14.16 24.37 -11.74
C ILE A 478 -14.06 22.94 -12.30
N PRO A 479 -14.63 22.67 -13.48
CA PRO A 479 -14.48 21.39 -14.17
C PRO A 479 -13.01 21.08 -14.45
N TYR A 480 -12.55 19.88 -14.11
CA TYR A 480 -11.22 19.41 -14.48
C TYR A 480 -11.30 18.87 -15.92
N HIS A 481 -10.51 19.40 -16.85
CA HIS A 481 -10.56 19.04 -18.29
C HIS A 481 -11.90 19.26 -19.00
N GLY A 482 -12.77 20.14 -18.50
CA GLY A 482 -14.06 20.45 -19.13
C GLY A 482 -15.16 19.41 -18.88
N PHE A 483 -14.86 18.37 -18.09
CA PHE A 483 -15.83 17.44 -17.53
C PHE A 483 -15.98 17.76 -16.03
N GLY A 484 -17.22 17.85 -15.54
CA GLY A 484 -17.47 17.92 -14.10
C GLY A 484 -17.20 16.57 -13.47
N LEU A 485 -16.54 16.55 -12.31
CA LEU A 485 -16.31 15.35 -11.51
C LEU A 485 -17.59 14.57 -11.24
N GLU A 486 -18.75 15.25 -11.20
CA GLU A 486 -20.04 14.60 -11.00
C GLU A 486 -20.40 13.63 -12.12
N GLY A 487 -19.96 13.89 -13.37
CA GLY A 487 -20.16 12.95 -14.47
C GLY A 487 -19.35 11.66 -14.27
N ASP A 488 -18.09 11.79 -13.86
CA ASP A 488 -17.21 10.65 -13.61
C ASP A 488 -17.66 9.86 -12.37
N LEU A 489 -18.03 10.55 -11.29
CA LEU A 489 -18.58 9.92 -10.09
C LEU A 489 -19.90 9.22 -10.41
N MET A 490 -20.78 9.83 -11.21
CA MET A 490 -22.06 9.21 -11.55
C MET A 490 -21.89 7.91 -12.34
N ARG A 491 -20.88 7.82 -13.22
CA ARG A 491 -20.55 6.57 -13.91
C ARG A 491 -20.17 5.47 -12.91
N ASP A 492 -19.30 5.79 -11.97
CA ASP A 492 -18.76 4.81 -11.03
C ASP A 492 -19.80 4.43 -9.96
N ILE A 493 -20.65 5.39 -9.53
CA ILE A 493 -21.81 5.11 -8.68
C ILE A 493 -22.81 4.24 -9.43
N ALA A 494 -23.16 4.54 -10.69
CA ALA A 494 -24.12 3.75 -11.45
C ALA A 494 -23.63 2.31 -11.65
N SER A 495 -22.35 2.14 -11.98
CA SER A 495 -21.73 0.83 -12.20
C SER A 495 -21.88 -0.09 -10.99
N ASP A 496 -21.82 0.45 -9.77
CA ASP A 496 -22.02 -0.31 -8.54
C ASP A 496 -23.48 -0.30 -8.07
N ASP A 497 -24.03 0.87 -7.77
CA ASP A 497 -25.38 1.11 -7.26
C ASP A 497 -26.19 2.02 -8.19
N LEU A 498 -26.78 1.40 -9.21
CA LEU A 498 -27.64 2.08 -10.18
C LEU A 498 -28.88 2.74 -9.54
N SER A 499 -29.41 2.20 -8.45
CA SER A 499 -30.58 2.78 -7.78
C SER A 499 -30.23 4.11 -7.13
N LEU A 500 -29.10 4.16 -6.41
CA LEU A 500 -28.58 5.40 -5.85
C LEU A 500 -28.21 6.40 -6.96
N ALA A 501 -27.59 5.95 -8.05
CA ALA A 501 -27.26 6.83 -9.18
C ALA A 501 -28.51 7.53 -9.76
N LEU A 502 -29.61 6.79 -9.93
CA LEU A 502 -30.89 7.35 -10.40
C LEU A 502 -31.49 8.34 -9.39
N GLU A 503 -31.35 8.08 -8.09
CA GLU A 503 -31.80 8.97 -7.02
C GLU A 503 -31.02 10.30 -7.00
N LEU A 504 -29.70 10.26 -7.22
CA LEU A 504 -28.81 11.42 -7.19
C LEU A 504 -28.79 12.23 -8.49
N LEU A 505 -29.25 11.64 -9.60
CA LEU A 505 -29.20 12.27 -10.92
C LEU A 505 -29.91 13.65 -11.02
N PRO A 506 -31.06 13.89 -10.36
CA PRO A 506 -31.72 15.20 -10.35
C PRO A 506 -30.88 16.32 -9.73
N ASP A 507 -29.94 15.99 -8.85
CA ASP A 507 -29.09 16.97 -8.14
C ASP A 507 -27.87 17.42 -8.96
N VAL A 508 -27.60 16.79 -10.11
CA VAL A 508 -26.48 17.16 -10.98
C VAL A 508 -26.69 18.55 -11.57
N ARG A 509 -25.67 19.40 -11.47
CA ARG A 509 -25.68 20.76 -12.04
C ARG A 509 -25.98 20.76 -13.54
N GLU A 510 -26.93 21.61 -13.93
CA GLU A 510 -27.39 21.76 -15.32
C GLU A 510 -26.24 22.01 -16.31
N GLY A 511 -26.45 21.59 -17.57
CA GLY A 511 -25.53 21.83 -18.68
C GLY A 511 -24.71 20.59 -19.05
N LYS A 512 -23.45 20.77 -19.44
CA LYS A 512 -22.61 19.66 -19.94
C LYS A 512 -22.39 18.56 -18.89
N THR A 513 -22.29 18.93 -17.61
CA THR A 513 -22.12 17.97 -16.51
C THR A 513 -23.36 17.10 -16.34
N GLN A 514 -24.57 17.69 -16.30
CA GLN A 514 -25.82 16.96 -16.31
C GLN A 514 -25.90 15.97 -17.47
N MET A 515 -25.64 16.42 -18.71
CA MET A 515 -25.65 15.52 -19.86
C MET A 515 -24.67 14.34 -19.69
N ASN A 516 -23.45 14.57 -19.20
CA ASN A 516 -22.47 13.49 -18.99
C ASN A 516 -22.93 12.49 -17.93
N ALA A 517 -23.49 12.98 -16.81
CA ALA A 517 -24.02 12.13 -15.75
C ALA A 517 -25.20 11.29 -16.28
N TYR A 518 -26.13 11.90 -17.01
CA TYR A 518 -27.26 11.20 -17.65
C TYR A 518 -26.78 10.12 -18.61
N VAL A 519 -25.83 10.43 -19.50
CA VAL A 519 -25.25 9.44 -20.42
C VAL A 519 -24.62 8.28 -19.65
N SER A 520 -23.91 8.55 -18.56
CA SER A 520 -23.25 7.51 -17.76
C SER A 520 -24.25 6.57 -17.09
N VAL A 521 -25.33 7.10 -16.49
CA VAL A 521 -26.42 6.28 -15.92
C VAL A 521 -27.14 5.49 -17.00
N ALA A 522 -27.35 6.09 -18.17
CA ALA A 522 -28.04 5.45 -19.29
C ALA A 522 -27.24 4.30 -19.92
N GLU A 523 -25.92 4.46 -20.03
CA GLU A 523 -25.01 3.40 -20.46
C GLU A 523 -25.10 2.21 -19.50
N GLU A 524 -25.15 2.46 -18.20
CA GLU A 524 -25.27 1.39 -17.21
C GLU A 524 -26.65 0.72 -17.20
N LEU A 525 -27.74 1.49 -17.28
CA LEU A 525 -29.10 0.95 -17.47
C LEU A 525 -29.13 -0.01 -18.66
N PHE A 526 -28.52 0.39 -19.76
CA PHE A 526 -28.46 -0.41 -20.97
C PHE A 526 -27.63 -1.68 -20.79
N ASN A 527 -26.45 -1.59 -20.16
CA ASN A 527 -25.61 -2.75 -19.86
C ASN A 527 -26.36 -3.79 -19.01
N ARG A 528 -27.30 -3.33 -18.17
CA ARG A 528 -28.20 -4.18 -17.37
C ARG A 528 -29.50 -4.60 -18.11
N GLY A 529 -29.61 -4.33 -19.41
CA GLY A 529 -30.76 -4.70 -20.24
C GLY A 529 -32.00 -3.82 -20.08
N LYS A 530 -31.89 -2.67 -19.38
CA LYS A 530 -32.98 -1.73 -19.11
C LYS A 530 -33.05 -0.63 -20.18
N THR A 531 -33.14 -1.04 -21.44
CA THR A 531 -33.09 -0.12 -22.59
C THR A 531 -34.18 0.94 -22.54
N ASP A 532 -35.41 0.58 -22.14
CA ASP A 532 -36.53 1.53 -22.10
C ASP A 532 -36.32 2.62 -21.03
N GLU A 533 -35.87 2.23 -19.83
CA GLU A 533 -35.49 3.19 -18.77
C GLU A 533 -34.37 4.13 -19.23
N ALA A 534 -33.38 3.62 -19.96
CA ALA A 534 -32.30 4.45 -20.51
C ALA A 534 -32.79 5.44 -21.58
N ILE A 535 -33.81 5.09 -22.36
CA ILE A 535 -34.42 6.03 -23.32
C ILE A 535 -35.22 7.08 -22.59
N ASP A 536 -36.07 6.66 -21.66
CA ASP A 536 -36.96 7.55 -20.91
C ASP A 536 -36.15 8.60 -20.12
N LEU A 537 -34.99 8.24 -19.58
CA LEU A 537 -34.07 9.16 -18.90
C LEU A 537 -33.67 10.38 -19.75
N GLY A 538 -33.54 10.20 -21.07
CA GLY A 538 -33.22 11.31 -21.99
C GLY A 538 -34.36 12.30 -22.16
N THR A 539 -35.60 11.93 -21.80
CA THR A 539 -36.78 12.79 -21.96
C THR A 539 -36.84 13.93 -20.94
N ASP A 540 -36.13 13.80 -19.82
CA ASP A 540 -36.03 14.83 -18.78
C ASP A 540 -35.07 15.97 -19.18
N LEU A 541 -34.20 15.75 -20.18
CA LEU A 541 -33.28 16.75 -20.67
C LEU A 541 -33.96 17.80 -21.56
N LYS A 542 -33.44 19.04 -21.53
CA LYS A 542 -33.81 20.15 -22.43
C LYS A 542 -33.57 19.72 -23.89
N SER A 543 -34.32 20.28 -24.84
CA SER A 543 -34.34 19.81 -26.25
C SER A 543 -32.95 19.70 -26.89
N ASN A 544 -32.06 20.66 -26.63
CA ASN A 544 -30.70 20.65 -27.18
C ASN A 544 -29.82 19.54 -26.55
N ASP A 545 -29.90 19.37 -25.23
CA ASP A 545 -29.13 18.34 -24.50
C ASP A 545 -29.68 16.95 -24.78
N ARG A 546 -31.00 16.82 -24.95
CA ARG A 546 -31.68 15.59 -25.35
C ARG A 546 -31.15 15.04 -26.66
N TYR A 547 -30.98 15.89 -27.68
CA TYR A 547 -30.38 15.48 -28.94
C TYR A 547 -28.96 14.94 -28.70
N SER A 548 -28.10 15.70 -28.01
CA SER A 548 -26.73 15.29 -27.71
C SER A 548 -26.63 14.03 -26.84
N TYR A 549 -27.56 13.82 -25.93
CA TYR A 549 -27.67 12.62 -25.10
C TYR A 549 -27.88 11.38 -25.97
N TYR A 550 -28.90 11.35 -26.83
CA TYR A 550 -29.15 10.19 -27.69
C TYR A 550 -28.03 9.97 -28.71
N LEU A 551 -27.40 11.04 -29.19
CA LEU A 551 -26.21 10.93 -30.04
C LEU A 551 -25.08 10.19 -29.33
N ARG A 552 -24.75 10.60 -28.09
CA ARG A 552 -23.67 10.02 -27.32
C ARG A 552 -23.96 8.59 -26.91
N LEU A 553 -25.19 8.31 -26.49
CA LEU A 553 -25.65 6.99 -26.10
C LEU A 553 -25.65 6.00 -27.27
N SER A 554 -25.90 6.48 -28.49
CA SER A 554 -25.97 5.60 -29.67
C SER A 554 -24.64 4.95 -30.06
N TRP A 555 -23.51 5.59 -29.78
CA TRP A 555 -22.20 5.07 -30.18
C TRP A 555 -21.76 3.82 -29.40
N PRO A 556 -21.75 3.81 -28.06
CA PRO A 556 -21.43 2.60 -27.30
C PRO A 556 -22.51 1.51 -27.45
N TRP A 557 -23.77 1.87 -27.72
CA TRP A 557 -24.83 0.89 -27.99
C TRP A 557 -24.68 0.22 -29.35
N ALA A 558 -24.26 0.97 -30.37
CA ALA A 558 -23.98 0.45 -31.71
C ALA A 558 -22.98 -0.70 -31.68
N SER A 559 -21.94 -0.55 -30.88
CA SER A 559 -20.83 -1.49 -30.82
C SER A 559 -21.13 -2.71 -29.95
N SER A 560 -21.93 -2.55 -28.89
CA SER A 560 -22.21 -3.61 -27.91
C SER A 560 -23.48 -4.41 -28.21
N ASN A 561 -24.54 -3.78 -28.72
CA ASN A 561 -25.82 -4.44 -29.03
C ASN A 561 -26.58 -3.71 -30.16
N PRO A 562 -26.13 -3.87 -31.42
CA PRO A 562 -26.70 -3.19 -32.58
C PRO A 562 -28.18 -3.54 -32.83
N ALA A 563 -28.60 -4.78 -32.54
CA ALA A 563 -30.00 -5.20 -32.68
C ALA A 563 -30.91 -4.55 -31.64
N GLY A 564 -30.46 -4.44 -30.39
CA GLY A 564 -31.16 -3.71 -29.33
C GLY A 564 -31.32 -2.24 -29.68
N LEU A 565 -30.25 -1.61 -30.19
CA LEU A 565 -30.30 -0.22 -30.64
C LEU A 565 -31.29 -0.01 -31.80
N LEU A 566 -31.36 -0.93 -32.77
CA LEU A 566 -32.36 -0.87 -33.85
C LEU A 566 -33.80 -0.82 -33.30
N ASN A 567 -34.11 -1.67 -32.33
CA ASN A 567 -35.43 -1.70 -31.69
C ASN A 567 -35.68 -0.41 -30.87
N ALA A 568 -34.63 0.12 -30.23
CA ALA A 568 -34.68 1.35 -29.46
C ALA A 568 -34.89 2.61 -30.31
N ILE A 569 -34.33 2.67 -31.54
CA ILE A 569 -34.41 3.84 -32.43
C ILE A 569 -35.86 4.31 -32.62
N GLN A 570 -36.82 3.39 -32.68
CA GLN A 570 -38.23 3.75 -32.90
C GLN A 570 -38.79 4.62 -31.76
N LYS A 571 -38.25 4.46 -30.55
CA LYS A 571 -38.65 5.19 -29.34
C LYS A 571 -37.92 6.52 -29.20
N PHE A 572 -36.87 6.78 -30.00
CA PHE A 572 -36.12 8.03 -29.89
C PHE A 572 -36.98 9.23 -30.37
N PRO A 573 -37.00 10.33 -29.62
CA PRO A 573 -37.82 11.49 -29.92
C PRO A 573 -37.26 12.28 -31.10
N GLY A 574 -38.12 12.54 -32.09
CA GLY A 574 -37.82 13.35 -33.26
C GLY A 574 -37.08 12.58 -34.36
N ALA A 575 -37.47 12.84 -35.62
CA ALA A 575 -36.90 12.12 -36.76
C ALA A 575 -35.42 12.45 -37.00
N ARG A 576 -34.94 13.62 -36.54
CA ARG A 576 -33.52 14.02 -36.63
C ARG A 576 -32.61 13.11 -35.80
N VAL A 577 -33.01 12.75 -34.58
CA VAL A 577 -32.26 11.81 -33.74
C VAL A 577 -32.24 10.44 -34.41
N ARG A 578 -33.43 9.93 -34.79
CA ARG A 578 -33.56 8.62 -35.45
C ARG A 578 -32.72 8.51 -36.71
N SER A 579 -32.74 9.53 -37.57
CA SER A 579 -31.95 9.57 -38.81
C SER A 579 -30.45 9.54 -38.54
N TYR A 580 -29.95 10.30 -37.56
CA TYR A 580 -28.53 10.26 -37.22
C TYR A 580 -28.11 8.87 -36.73
N VAL A 581 -28.88 8.31 -35.79
CA VAL A 581 -28.55 7.02 -35.18
C VAL A 581 -28.64 5.91 -36.23
N ALA A 582 -29.61 5.99 -37.13
CA ALA A 582 -29.70 5.09 -38.27
C ALA A 582 -28.49 5.19 -39.21
N ARG A 583 -28.01 6.41 -39.50
CA ARG A 583 -26.78 6.64 -40.27
C ARG A 583 -25.56 5.98 -39.61
N GLN A 584 -25.42 6.09 -38.29
CA GLN A 584 -24.32 5.43 -37.56
C GLN A 584 -24.42 3.91 -37.63
N GLN A 585 -25.63 3.34 -37.47
CA GLN A 585 -25.84 1.89 -37.60
C GLN A 585 -25.50 1.37 -39.00
N ILE A 586 -25.94 2.07 -40.06
CA ILE A 586 -25.62 1.70 -41.44
C ILE A 586 -24.10 1.77 -41.68
N PHE A 587 -23.45 2.85 -41.23
CA PHE A 587 -22.00 3.00 -41.33
C PHE A 587 -21.26 1.85 -40.62
N TRP A 588 -21.68 1.50 -39.40
CA TRP A 588 -21.06 0.42 -38.64
C TRP A 588 -21.30 -0.95 -39.28
N ASN A 589 -22.48 -1.17 -39.85
CA ASN A 589 -22.84 -2.39 -40.57
C ASN A 589 -21.95 -2.65 -41.79
N HIS A 590 -21.56 -1.61 -42.54
CA HIS A 590 -20.64 -1.77 -43.67
C HIS A 590 -19.32 -2.44 -43.28
N SER A 591 -18.88 -2.30 -42.03
CA SER A 591 -17.65 -2.92 -41.52
C SER A 591 -17.84 -4.32 -40.92
N THR A 592 -19.07 -4.72 -40.61
CA THR A 592 -19.35 -5.87 -39.74
C THR A 592 -20.40 -6.85 -40.25
N ASN A 593 -21.27 -6.45 -41.18
CA ASN A 593 -22.41 -7.21 -41.68
C ASN A 593 -23.35 -7.77 -40.58
N TYR A 594 -23.60 -7.00 -39.51
CA TYR A 594 -24.49 -7.41 -38.40
C TYR A 594 -25.98 -7.41 -38.74
N PHE A 595 -26.44 -6.59 -39.69
CA PHE A 595 -27.85 -6.42 -40.02
C PHE A 595 -28.27 -7.18 -41.27
N THR A 596 -29.49 -7.70 -41.22
CA THR A 596 -30.21 -8.24 -42.39
C THR A 596 -30.68 -7.12 -43.32
N ASP A 597 -30.97 -7.46 -44.58
CA ASP A 597 -31.48 -6.50 -45.58
C ASP A 597 -32.78 -5.80 -45.10
N SER A 598 -33.66 -6.52 -44.41
CA SER A 598 -34.90 -5.93 -43.87
C SER A 598 -34.64 -4.92 -42.76
N GLN A 599 -33.63 -5.17 -41.91
CA GLN A 599 -33.21 -4.22 -40.87
C GLN A 599 -32.52 -3.00 -41.49
N LEU A 600 -31.69 -3.18 -42.51
CA LEU A 600 -31.10 -2.08 -43.28
C LEU A 600 -32.17 -1.21 -43.93
N GLN A 601 -33.18 -1.79 -44.56
CA GLN A 601 -34.30 -1.06 -45.14
C GLN A 601 -35.08 -0.24 -44.09
N THR A 602 -35.20 -0.77 -42.87
CA THR A 602 -35.81 -0.05 -41.74
C THR A 602 -34.95 1.15 -41.33
N LEU A 603 -33.63 0.98 -41.23
CA LEU A 603 -32.70 2.08 -40.94
C LEU A 603 -32.71 3.15 -42.04
N GLU A 604 -32.74 2.76 -43.31
CA GLU A 604 -32.87 3.69 -44.44
C GLU A 604 -34.17 4.50 -44.40
N THR A 605 -35.26 3.90 -43.91
CA THR A 605 -36.51 4.62 -43.71
C THR A 605 -36.34 5.74 -42.68
N TYR A 606 -35.71 5.48 -41.53
CA TYR A 606 -35.41 6.51 -40.54
C TYR A 606 -34.44 7.58 -41.05
N LEU A 607 -33.44 7.18 -41.85
CA LEU A 607 -32.51 8.11 -42.49
C LEU A 607 -33.27 9.14 -43.35
N ASN A 608 -34.13 8.65 -44.23
CA ASN A 608 -34.95 9.44 -45.16
C ASN A 608 -35.96 10.36 -44.46
N GLU A 609 -36.53 9.93 -43.32
CA GLU A 609 -37.42 10.77 -42.51
C GLU A 609 -36.70 12.04 -42.02
N GLY A 610 -35.48 11.91 -41.51
CA GLY A 610 -34.72 13.05 -41.00
C GLY A 610 -34.15 13.95 -42.09
N ASP A 611 -33.72 13.39 -43.23
CA ASP A 611 -33.15 14.17 -44.33
C ASP A 611 -34.21 15.11 -44.95
N LYS A 612 -35.49 14.70 -45.00
CA LYS A 612 -36.60 15.58 -45.40
C LYS A 612 -36.74 16.80 -44.49
N ILE A 613 -36.67 16.60 -43.17
CA ILE A 613 -36.76 17.69 -42.18
C ILE A 613 -35.58 18.66 -42.33
N PHE A 614 -34.37 18.14 -42.52
CA PHE A 614 -33.18 19.00 -42.70
C PHE A 614 -33.28 19.85 -43.97
N LEU A 615 -33.88 19.33 -45.05
CA LEU A 615 -34.10 20.08 -46.28
C LEU A 615 -35.21 21.14 -46.16
N ASP A 616 -36.23 20.88 -45.34
CA ASP A 616 -37.33 21.83 -45.09
C ASP A 616 -36.92 22.94 -44.10
N GLU A 617 -36.06 22.66 -43.11
CA GLU A 617 -35.55 23.67 -42.15
C GLU A 617 -34.55 24.67 -42.76
N ASN A 618 -33.92 24.32 -43.89
CA ASN A 618 -32.94 25.16 -44.60
C ASN A 618 -33.51 25.88 -45.85
N ARG A 619 -34.81 25.79 -46.08
CA ARG A 619 -35.56 26.54 -47.12
C ARG A 619 -36.29 27.71 -46.49
#